data_AF-A0A174Z6T2-F1
#
_entry.id   AF-A0A174Z6T2-F1
#
_cell.length_a   1.000
_cell.length_b   1.000
_cell.length_c   1.000
_cell.angle_alpha   90.00
_cell.angle_beta   90.00
_cell.angle_gamma   90.00
#
_symmetry.space_group_name_H-M   'P 1'
#
loop_
_entity.id
_entity.type
_entity.pdbx_description
1 polymer ?
#
loop_
_entity_poly.entity_id
_entity_poly.type
_entity_poly.pdbx_seq_one_letter_code
_entity_poly.pdbx_strand_id
1 'polypeptide(L)'
;MFCPNCGTKNEDDALFCGNCGTRLVIDVPQETPVQESVEEEPEVTPVQENVPAEPEETPVQESVTAEPEVTPVQQSVPVQPQQAFGQQPVQPTQFTGQNSGQQPANNKPARFPKGIIAIVAAGVAVIAAIIIFVCVGKNVTDYKKTAKQYVKAVAECEWNDAYSLINLPDGEFLTKEAFINVHADATGEKVEKMAADDIVSTYSKMPGNKAVKVGYITDSGMQYNDVYLTVANKHYMLFFKKYKVSAENLVVKDVTIKVPKGLTLYINDVIVGDGYKSDASKNGNGSSDEYVIPYLFNGKNNIKVTGEFIEDYTTQLYAAHDEDTFTVGTYNAKYVNSKLEELKTQARTDVDAIINAVQAKKDYSAIADRVCKEEKKNIESAYKNIYDSYNDKYKTVSNLKISKFTASIADTSFRVDSDDGCPVIKVSIKLGYTYKIQYSGSDKANDKNNNNNSAYIYYKYEDGKWKINSMYLGFGFY
;
A
#
# COMPACT_ATOMS: atom_id res chain seq x y z
N MET A 1 6.16 20.35 -22.95
CA MET A 1 6.35 19.98 -21.53
C MET A 1 7.23 18.75 -21.39
N PHE A 2 7.83 18.47 -20.23
CA PHE A 2 8.59 17.23 -20.02
C PHE A 2 7.71 16.19 -19.31
N CYS A 3 7.77 14.94 -19.76
CA CYS A 3 7.02 13.86 -19.14
C CYS A 3 7.54 13.64 -17.72
N PRO A 4 6.67 13.68 -16.69
CA PRO A 4 7.10 13.51 -15.30
C PRO A 4 7.61 12.09 -15.02
N ASN A 5 7.21 11.11 -15.83
CA ASN A 5 7.58 9.71 -15.62
C ASN A 5 8.92 9.34 -16.30
N CYS A 6 9.15 9.76 -17.55
CA CYS A 6 10.34 9.34 -18.31
C CYS A 6 11.24 10.48 -18.77
N GLY A 7 10.92 11.74 -18.44
CA GLY A 7 11.72 12.91 -18.81
C GLY A 7 11.73 13.25 -20.31
N THR A 8 10.93 12.57 -21.14
CA THR A 8 10.86 12.86 -22.58
C THR A 8 10.18 14.22 -22.81
N LYS A 9 10.74 15.04 -23.69
CA LYS A 9 10.12 16.30 -24.13
C LYS A 9 8.94 15.99 -25.06
N ASN A 10 7.76 16.48 -24.71
CA ASN A 10 6.53 16.36 -25.49
C ASN A 10 6.02 17.77 -25.85
N GLU A 11 5.14 17.86 -26.85
CA GLU A 11 4.42 19.09 -27.19
C GLU A 11 3.61 19.59 -25.98
N ASP A 12 3.39 20.90 -25.88
CA ASP A 12 2.78 21.52 -24.69
C ASP A 12 1.28 21.19 -24.52
N ASP A 13 0.61 20.70 -25.57
CA ASP A 13 -0.79 20.25 -25.59
C ASP A 13 -0.94 18.72 -25.68
N ALA A 14 0.16 17.96 -25.61
CA ALA A 14 0.14 16.51 -25.72
C ALA A 14 -0.61 15.89 -24.52
N LEU A 15 -1.71 15.19 -24.78
CA LEU A 15 -2.48 14.50 -23.74
C LEU A 15 -1.70 13.34 -23.09
N PHE A 16 -0.83 12.70 -23.85
CA PHE A 16 -0.02 11.55 -23.44
C PHE A 16 1.42 11.68 -23.93
N CYS A 17 2.35 11.10 -23.19
CA CYS A 17 3.76 11.03 -23.56
C CYS A 17 3.94 10.12 -24.77
N GLY A 18 4.52 10.65 -25.85
CA GLY A 18 4.77 9.90 -27.09
C GLY A 18 5.81 8.77 -26.95
N ASN A 19 6.51 8.68 -25.82
CA ASN A 19 7.51 7.64 -25.56
C ASN A 19 7.03 6.56 -24.58
N CYS A 20 6.40 6.95 -23.46
CA CYS A 20 6.00 6.00 -22.41
C CYS A 20 4.49 5.92 -22.16
N GLY A 21 3.66 6.65 -22.92
CA GLY A 21 2.20 6.61 -22.81
C GLY A 21 1.60 7.31 -21.58
N THR A 22 2.43 7.86 -20.68
CA THR A 22 1.95 8.56 -19.47
C THR A 22 1.13 9.80 -19.81
N ARG A 23 -0.07 9.94 -19.24
CA ARG A 23 -0.93 11.12 -19.40
C ARG A 23 -0.25 12.36 -18.82
N LEU A 24 -0.25 13.46 -19.56
CA LEU A 24 0.51 14.67 -19.21
C LEU A 24 -0.36 15.83 -18.71
N VAL A 25 -1.67 15.79 -18.91
CA VAL A 25 -2.59 16.84 -18.45
C VAL A 25 -3.08 16.52 -17.04
N ILE A 26 -2.74 17.40 -16.10
CA ILE A 26 -3.32 17.48 -14.75
C ILE A 26 -4.48 18.47 -14.86
N ASP A 27 -5.72 18.00 -14.62
CA ASP A 27 -6.89 18.88 -14.57
C ASP A 27 -6.69 19.90 -13.44
N VAL A 28 -6.57 21.17 -13.82
CA VAL A 28 -6.57 22.30 -12.88
C VAL A 28 -8.02 22.49 -12.42
N PRO A 29 -8.32 22.39 -11.11
CA PRO A 29 -9.64 22.74 -10.63
C PRO A 29 -9.88 24.23 -10.87
N GLN A 30 -10.91 24.57 -11.63
CA GLN A 30 -11.38 25.94 -11.74
C GLN A 30 -11.86 26.42 -10.38
N GLU A 31 -11.33 27.57 -9.95
CA GLU A 31 -11.84 28.32 -8.80
C GLU A 31 -13.29 28.75 -9.06
N THR A 32 -14.18 28.48 -8.09
CA THR A 32 -15.48 29.14 -7.97
C THR A 32 -15.62 29.74 -6.57
N PRO A 33 -16.36 30.87 -6.45
CA PRO A 33 -16.08 31.93 -5.49
C PRO A 33 -16.74 31.74 -4.12
N VAL A 34 -16.16 32.45 -3.15
CA VAL A 34 -16.58 32.63 -1.75
C VAL A 34 -18.04 33.12 -1.62
N GLN A 35 -18.80 32.46 -0.75
CA GLN A 35 -19.99 33.00 -0.05
C GLN A 35 -19.86 32.57 1.41
N GLU A 36 -19.50 33.48 2.31
CA GLU A 36 -20.37 34.34 3.13
C GLU A 36 -21.19 33.56 4.18
N SER A 37 -20.86 33.88 5.42
CA SER A 37 -21.22 33.29 6.70
C SER A 37 -22.69 33.46 7.09
N VAL A 38 -23.27 32.43 7.72
CA VAL A 38 -24.42 32.58 8.62
C VAL A 38 -24.18 31.73 9.87
N GLU A 39 -24.40 32.36 11.03
CA GLU A 39 -24.29 31.84 12.40
C GLU A 39 -25.20 30.62 12.65
N GLU A 40 -24.68 29.64 13.39
CA GLU A 40 -25.48 28.58 14.02
C GLU A 40 -25.40 28.70 15.56
N GLU A 41 -26.57 28.77 16.18
CA GLU A 41 -26.86 28.78 17.61
C GLU A 41 -26.81 27.34 18.18
N PRO A 42 -26.41 27.10 19.44
CA PRO A 42 -26.01 25.75 19.88
C PRO A 42 -27.21 24.85 20.24
N GLU A 43 -27.14 23.62 19.74
CA GLU A 43 -28.08 22.53 20.03
C GLU A 43 -27.77 21.81 21.37
N VAL A 44 -28.83 21.25 21.94
CA VAL A 44 -29.04 20.85 23.32
C VAL A 44 -28.50 19.44 23.62
N THR A 45 -27.85 19.26 24.77
CA THR A 45 -27.44 17.98 25.38
C THR A 45 -28.60 17.02 25.63
N PRO A 46 -28.45 15.69 25.41
CA PRO A 46 -29.36 14.71 25.98
C PRO A 46 -28.88 14.21 27.35
N VAL A 47 -29.85 14.12 28.25
CA VAL A 47 -29.79 13.67 29.65
C VAL A 47 -29.57 12.15 29.73
N GLN A 48 -28.62 11.72 30.58
CA GLN A 48 -28.45 10.33 31.01
C GLN A 48 -29.46 9.98 32.10
N GLU A 49 -30.19 8.90 31.90
CA GLU A 49 -31.08 8.28 32.88
C GLU A 49 -30.33 7.13 33.60
N ASN A 50 -29.97 7.36 34.86
CA ASN A 50 -29.70 6.31 35.85
C ASN A 50 -31.03 5.81 36.41
N VAL A 51 -31.20 4.52 36.78
CA VAL A 51 -31.31 3.98 38.17
C VAL A 51 -31.35 2.39 38.12
N PRO A 52 -31.42 1.57 39.21
CA PRO A 52 -30.29 0.78 39.73
C PRO A 52 -30.59 -0.72 40.03
N ALA A 53 -29.61 -1.41 40.66
CA ALA A 53 -29.71 -2.39 41.78
C ALA A 53 -29.12 -3.80 41.56
N GLU A 54 -27.95 -4.03 42.21
CA GLU A 54 -27.64 -5.00 43.33
C GLU A 54 -28.05 -6.51 43.28
N PRO A 55 -27.49 -7.40 44.16
CA PRO A 55 -26.37 -8.31 43.85
C PRO A 55 -26.68 -9.81 44.11
N GLU A 56 -25.62 -10.63 44.31
CA GLU A 56 -25.56 -12.07 44.71
C GLU A 56 -25.55 -13.09 43.53
N GLU A 57 -24.78 -14.20 43.46
CA GLU A 57 -23.97 -15.00 44.40
C GLU A 57 -22.76 -15.67 43.67
N THR A 58 -21.73 -16.05 44.44
CA THR A 58 -20.72 -17.10 44.12
C THR A 58 -21.31 -18.52 44.23
N PRO A 59 -20.70 -19.56 43.61
CA PRO A 59 -19.81 -20.44 44.41
C PRO A 59 -18.57 -21.04 43.69
N VAL A 60 -17.46 -21.06 44.45
CA VAL A 60 -16.56 -22.21 44.81
C VAL A 60 -15.84 -23.01 43.68
N GLN A 61 -14.53 -22.80 43.46
CA GLN A 61 -13.29 -23.50 43.92
C GLN A 61 -12.91 -24.85 43.24
N GLU A 62 -11.67 -24.94 42.75
CA GLU A 62 -10.64 -25.98 43.05
C GLU A 62 -9.32 -25.58 42.35
N SER A 63 -8.28 -25.13 43.07
CA SER A 63 -7.24 -25.90 43.80
C SER A 63 -6.09 -26.40 42.90
N VAL A 64 -4.94 -25.69 42.89
CA VAL A 64 -3.61 -26.34 42.87
C VAL A 64 -2.58 -25.45 43.60
N THR A 65 -2.33 -25.83 44.85
CA THR A 65 -1.04 -26.00 45.56
C THR A 65 0.19 -25.17 45.17
N ALA A 66 0.75 -24.50 46.18
CA ALA A 66 2.04 -23.83 46.19
C ALA A 66 3.22 -24.78 46.51
N GLU A 67 4.38 -24.47 45.90
CA GLU A 67 5.80 -24.60 46.32
C GLU A 67 6.34 -25.93 46.91
N PRO A 68 7.61 -26.26 46.61
CA PRO A 68 8.69 -25.71 47.43
C PRO A 68 9.99 -25.32 46.70
N GLU A 69 10.64 -24.32 47.29
CA GLU A 69 12.08 -24.10 47.45
C GLU A 69 13.01 -25.29 47.13
N VAL A 70 14.06 -25.02 46.35
CA VAL A 70 15.35 -25.71 46.46
C VAL A 70 16.51 -24.82 45.96
N THR A 71 17.30 -24.34 46.92
CA THR A 71 18.78 -24.21 46.85
C THR A 71 19.35 -25.47 47.52
N PRO A 72 20.58 -26.00 47.25
CA PRO A 72 21.89 -25.33 47.06
C PRO A 72 22.69 -25.95 45.87
N VAL A 73 23.92 -25.59 45.46
CA VAL A 73 25.23 -25.68 46.14
C VAL A 73 26.27 -24.95 45.27
N GLN A 74 27.18 -24.24 45.95
CA GLN A 74 28.41 -23.63 45.45
C GLN A 74 29.35 -24.62 44.75
N GLN A 75 29.99 -24.19 43.66
CA GLN A 75 31.32 -24.70 43.33
C GLN A 75 32.27 -23.53 43.09
N SER A 76 33.09 -23.31 44.10
CA SER A 76 34.21 -22.39 44.18
C SER A 76 35.42 -22.97 43.44
N VAL A 77 36.00 -22.19 42.52
CA VAL A 77 37.37 -22.37 42.02
C VAL A 77 37.98 -20.97 41.86
N PRO A 78 39.24 -20.73 42.29
CA PRO A 78 39.60 -19.49 42.98
C PRO A 78 40.10 -18.37 42.07
N VAL A 79 40.04 -17.17 42.62
CA VAL A 79 40.60 -15.92 42.10
C VAL A 79 41.99 -15.66 42.73
N GLN A 80 42.88 -15.09 41.90
CA GLN A 80 44.10 -14.30 42.18
C GLN A 80 45.46 -15.02 42.41
N PRO A 81 46.62 -14.35 42.13
CA PRO A 81 46.79 -12.89 42.00
C PRO A 81 47.41 -12.33 40.71
N GLN A 82 47.10 -11.05 40.49
CA GLN A 82 47.87 -10.10 39.70
C GLN A 82 49.33 -10.07 40.18
N GLN A 83 50.28 -10.09 39.23
CA GLN A 83 51.60 -9.55 39.44
C GLN A 83 51.75 -8.26 38.63
N ALA A 84 51.96 -7.17 39.36
CA ALA A 84 52.45 -5.92 38.85
C ALA A 84 53.97 -5.82 39.08
N PHE A 85 54.61 -4.95 38.30
CA PHE A 85 55.95 -4.39 38.48
C PHE A 85 57.16 -5.28 38.15
N GLY A 86 57.70 -5.04 36.95
CA GLY A 86 59.14 -5.08 36.68
C GLY A 86 59.54 -3.76 36.01
N GLN A 87 59.95 -2.78 36.81
CA GLN A 87 60.67 -1.60 36.34
C GLN A 87 62.17 -1.92 36.15
N GLN A 88 62.77 -1.09 35.29
CA GLN A 88 64.19 -0.67 35.22
C GLN A 88 65.27 -1.55 34.57
N PRO A 89 66.38 -0.94 34.08
CA PRO A 89 66.68 0.49 33.99
C PRO A 89 67.13 0.99 32.59
N VAL A 90 67.04 2.31 32.46
CA VAL A 90 67.72 3.13 31.46
C VAL A 90 69.13 3.48 31.98
N GLN A 91 70.06 3.74 31.05
CA GLN A 91 71.29 4.57 31.12
C GLN A 91 72.65 3.84 31.08
N PRO A 92 73.75 4.53 30.70
CA PRO A 92 73.93 5.50 29.61
C PRO A 92 75.30 5.35 28.87
N THR A 93 75.57 6.28 27.93
CA THR A 93 76.92 6.79 27.50
C THR A 93 77.82 5.84 26.69
N GLN A 94 78.70 6.27 25.76
CA GLN A 94 79.20 7.57 25.35
C GLN A 94 79.87 7.48 23.96
N PHE A 95 79.84 8.62 23.28
CA PHE A 95 80.79 9.12 22.27
C PHE A 95 82.13 8.38 22.10
N THR A 96 82.49 8.11 20.84
CA THR A 96 83.80 8.51 20.31
C THR A 96 83.60 9.22 18.99
N GLY A 97 84.14 10.43 18.90
CA GLY A 97 84.15 11.23 17.69
C GLY A 97 85.36 10.92 16.83
N GLN A 98 85.25 11.25 15.55
CA GLN A 98 86.39 11.57 14.69
C GLN A 98 85.96 12.67 13.72
N ASN A 99 86.31 13.90 14.08
CA ASN A 99 86.48 15.01 13.14
C ASN A 99 87.95 15.05 12.76
N SER A 100 88.27 15.08 11.47
CA SER A 100 89.15 16.09 10.85
C SER A 100 89.50 15.70 9.41
N GLY A 101 89.32 16.66 8.50
CA GLY A 101 89.69 16.56 7.09
C GLY A 101 88.92 17.55 6.23
N GLN A 102 89.17 18.85 6.40
CA GLN A 102 88.66 19.90 5.50
C GLN A 102 89.46 19.93 4.17
N GLN A 103 88.71 19.85 3.07
CA GLN A 103 88.83 20.52 1.75
C GLN A 103 90.08 20.30 0.85
N PRO A 104 89.97 20.37 -0.50
CA PRO A 104 89.19 21.37 -1.25
C PRO A 104 88.12 20.84 -2.21
N ALA A 105 87.16 21.71 -2.48
CA ALA A 105 86.17 21.61 -3.54
C ALA A 105 86.82 21.47 -4.92
N ASN A 106 86.24 20.61 -5.77
CA ASN A 106 86.33 20.80 -7.21
C ASN A 106 84.95 20.56 -7.84
N ASN A 107 84.37 21.66 -8.32
CA ASN A 107 83.04 21.72 -8.91
C ASN A 107 83.05 21.04 -10.28
N LYS A 108 82.22 20.00 -10.45
CA LYS A 108 81.61 19.68 -11.74
C LYS A 108 80.13 19.39 -11.53
N PRO A 109 79.21 20.21 -12.08
CA PRO A 109 77.80 19.87 -12.05
C PRO A 109 77.57 18.69 -13.00
N ALA A 110 77.23 17.53 -12.45
CA ALA A 110 76.72 16.40 -13.23
C ALA A 110 75.37 16.81 -13.81
N ARG A 111 75.41 17.25 -15.07
CA ARG A 111 74.26 17.67 -15.85
C ARG A 111 73.47 16.41 -16.22
N PHE A 112 72.45 16.06 -15.42
CA PHE A 112 71.51 15.01 -15.80
C PHE A 112 70.77 15.42 -17.09
N PRO A 113 70.73 14.56 -18.12
CA PRO A 113 70.05 14.88 -19.37
C PRO A 113 68.54 15.04 -19.11
N LYS A 114 67.96 16.12 -19.66
CA LYS A 114 66.55 16.52 -19.49
C LYS A 114 65.51 15.46 -19.95
N GLY A 115 65.94 14.36 -20.55
CA GLY A 115 65.09 13.19 -20.85
C GLY A 115 64.82 12.26 -19.67
N ILE A 116 65.62 12.28 -18.61
CA ILE A 116 65.44 11.39 -17.43
C ILE A 116 64.43 12.00 -16.43
N ILE A 117 64.33 13.32 -16.34
CA ILE A 117 63.39 14.00 -15.43
C ILE A 117 61.94 13.81 -15.87
N ALA A 118 61.66 13.77 -17.18
CA ALA A 118 60.32 13.47 -17.71
C ALA A 118 59.92 12.00 -17.47
N ILE A 119 60.87 11.05 -17.55
CA ILE A 119 60.63 9.63 -17.29
C ILE A 119 60.41 9.35 -15.79
N VAL A 120 61.15 10.02 -14.91
CA VAL A 120 60.97 9.92 -13.46
C VAL A 120 59.65 10.60 -13.02
N ALA A 121 59.31 11.76 -13.58
CA ALA A 121 58.03 12.43 -13.29
C ALA A 121 56.81 11.65 -13.82
N ALA A 122 56.91 11.07 -15.03
CA ALA A 122 55.88 10.17 -15.57
C ALA A 122 55.79 8.88 -14.73
N GLY A 123 56.92 8.32 -14.29
CA GLY A 123 56.97 7.16 -13.41
C GLY A 123 56.33 7.43 -12.03
N VAL A 124 56.58 8.59 -11.42
CA VAL A 124 55.96 9.00 -10.16
C VAL A 124 54.46 9.24 -10.31
N ALA A 125 54.01 9.86 -11.42
CA ALA A 125 52.60 10.05 -11.71
C ALA A 125 51.87 8.70 -11.93
N VAL A 126 52.50 7.74 -12.61
CA VAL A 126 51.96 6.39 -12.80
C VAL A 126 51.92 5.62 -11.47
N ILE A 127 52.96 5.71 -10.63
CA ILE A 127 52.96 5.09 -9.29
C ILE A 127 51.89 5.72 -8.40
N ALA A 128 51.73 7.04 -8.40
CA ALA A 128 50.68 7.72 -7.66
C ALA A 128 49.28 7.31 -8.17
N ALA A 129 49.08 7.23 -9.48
CA ALA A 129 47.84 6.73 -10.08
C ALA A 129 47.57 5.26 -9.72
N ILE A 130 48.60 4.40 -9.67
CA ILE A 130 48.49 3.01 -9.22
C ILE A 130 48.16 2.95 -7.73
N ILE A 131 48.80 3.75 -6.88
CA ILE A 131 48.49 3.82 -5.45
C ILE A 131 47.06 4.30 -5.25
N ILE A 132 46.61 5.34 -5.96
CA ILE A 132 45.22 5.81 -5.93
C ILE A 132 44.29 4.71 -6.42
N PHE A 133 44.60 4.03 -7.52
CA PHE A 133 43.82 2.91 -8.07
C PHE A 133 43.73 1.73 -7.08
N VAL A 134 44.81 1.39 -6.38
CA VAL A 134 44.85 0.35 -5.35
C VAL A 134 44.12 0.80 -4.08
N CYS A 135 44.28 2.04 -3.64
CA CYS A 135 43.58 2.59 -2.47
C CYS A 135 42.07 2.69 -2.71
N VAL A 136 41.66 3.21 -3.87
CA VAL A 136 40.26 3.26 -4.30
C VAL A 136 39.71 1.85 -4.51
N GLY A 137 40.48 0.95 -5.14
CA GLY A 137 40.14 -0.46 -5.30
C GLY A 137 39.90 -1.14 -3.95
N LYS A 138 40.85 -1.06 -3.01
CA LYS A 138 40.74 -1.61 -1.64
C LYS A 138 39.51 -1.07 -0.92
N ASN A 139 39.23 0.22 -1.05
CA ASN A 139 38.09 0.87 -0.41
C ASN A 139 36.73 0.40 -0.98
N VAL A 140 36.64 0.13 -2.29
CA VAL A 140 35.41 -0.35 -2.95
C VAL A 140 35.22 -1.87 -2.83
N THR A 141 36.31 -2.64 -2.64
CA THR A 141 36.28 -4.09 -2.41
C THR A 141 36.10 -4.50 -0.94
N ASP A 142 36.13 -3.55 -0.01
CA ASP A 142 36.02 -3.83 1.43
C ASP A 142 34.55 -4.07 1.83
N TYR A 143 34.17 -5.35 1.83
CA TYR A 143 32.84 -5.80 2.23
C TYR A 143 32.57 -5.57 3.74
N LYS A 144 33.60 -5.57 4.61
CA LYS A 144 33.42 -5.27 6.04
C LYS A 144 33.12 -3.80 6.25
N LYS A 145 33.73 -2.92 5.44
CA LYS A 145 33.37 -1.49 5.43
C LYS A 145 31.90 -1.31 5.01
N THR A 146 31.47 -1.96 3.93
CA THR A 146 30.08 -1.91 3.46
C THR A 146 29.10 -2.39 4.54
N ALA A 147 29.42 -3.50 5.22
CA ALA A 147 28.62 -4.04 6.32
C ALA A 147 28.49 -3.05 7.49
N LYS A 148 29.60 -2.43 7.92
CA LYS A 148 29.60 -1.41 8.97
C LYS A 148 28.78 -0.18 8.58
N GLN A 149 28.90 0.29 7.34
CA GLN A 149 28.11 1.42 6.84
C GLN A 149 26.62 1.12 6.88
N TYR A 150 26.22 -0.07 6.44
CA TYR A 150 24.82 -0.49 6.49
C TYR A 150 24.29 -0.58 7.92
N VAL A 151 25.01 -1.26 8.82
CA VAL A 151 24.58 -1.41 10.22
C VAL A 151 24.52 -0.07 10.94
N LYS A 152 25.48 0.83 10.69
CA LYS A 152 25.43 2.20 11.22
C LYS A 152 24.19 2.93 10.72
N ALA A 153 23.92 2.89 9.42
CA ALA A 153 22.76 3.55 8.84
C ALA A 153 21.44 2.99 9.38
N VAL A 154 21.31 1.68 9.52
CA VAL A 154 20.13 1.04 10.12
C VAL A 154 19.97 1.43 11.59
N ALA A 155 21.04 1.35 12.39
CA ALA A 155 21.02 1.68 13.82
C ALA A 155 20.67 3.16 14.08
N GLU A 156 21.12 4.07 13.21
CA GLU A 156 20.86 5.50 13.30
C GLU A 156 19.59 5.94 12.55
N CYS A 157 18.82 5.00 11.98
CA CYS A 157 17.64 5.27 11.13
C CYS A 157 17.90 6.14 9.89
N GLU A 158 19.12 6.10 9.36
CA GLU A 158 19.53 6.73 8.11
C GLU A 158 19.12 5.84 6.91
N TRP A 159 17.81 5.65 6.73
CA TRP A 159 17.24 4.69 5.77
C TRP A 159 17.63 4.95 4.31
N ASN A 160 17.87 6.21 3.95
CA ASN A 160 18.38 6.60 2.63
C ASN A 160 19.75 5.97 2.35
N ASP A 161 20.64 6.04 3.33
CA ASP A 161 21.98 5.50 3.24
C ASP A 161 21.94 3.97 3.26
N ALA A 162 21.14 3.39 4.17
CA ALA A 162 20.93 1.95 4.23
C ALA A 162 20.42 1.40 2.88
N TYR A 163 19.38 2.01 2.30
CA TYR A 163 18.82 1.63 0.99
C TYR A 163 19.88 1.60 -0.12
N SER A 164 20.75 2.61 -0.17
CA SER A 164 21.77 2.75 -1.21
C SER A 164 22.80 1.59 -1.23
N LEU A 165 22.97 0.94 -0.07
CA LEU A 165 23.92 -0.14 0.16
C LEU A 165 23.35 -1.53 -0.18
N ILE A 166 22.04 -1.65 -0.39
CA ILE A 166 21.38 -2.92 -0.68
C ILE A 166 21.51 -3.27 -2.18
N ASN A 167 21.67 -4.57 -2.46
CA ASN A 167 21.54 -5.16 -3.78
C ASN A 167 20.12 -5.71 -3.95
N LEU A 168 19.19 -4.81 -4.31
CA LEU A 168 17.80 -5.18 -4.56
C LEU A 168 17.66 -5.91 -5.90
N PRO A 169 16.72 -6.87 -6.02
CA PRO A 169 16.28 -7.35 -7.32
C PRO A 169 15.57 -6.21 -8.07
N ASP A 170 15.42 -6.37 -9.38
CA ASP A 170 14.61 -5.44 -10.17
C ASP A 170 13.13 -5.60 -9.76
N GLY A 171 12.50 -4.49 -9.35
CA GLY A 171 11.12 -4.49 -8.89
C GLY A 171 10.55 -3.09 -8.77
N GLU A 172 9.39 -2.85 -9.37
CA GLU A 172 8.73 -1.54 -9.40
C GLU A 172 8.33 -1.04 -8.00
N PHE A 173 8.01 -1.98 -7.10
CA PHE A 173 7.54 -1.68 -5.74
C PHE A 173 8.67 -1.59 -4.70
N LEU A 174 9.93 -1.85 -5.08
CA LEU A 174 11.10 -1.78 -4.20
C LEU A 174 11.73 -0.37 -4.20
N THR A 175 10.90 0.66 -4.06
CA THR A 175 11.34 2.05 -4.08
C THR A 175 12.03 2.45 -2.78
N LYS A 176 12.73 3.59 -2.82
CA LYS A 176 13.32 4.17 -1.62
C LYS A 176 12.24 4.61 -0.62
N GLU A 177 11.15 5.24 -1.07
CA GLU A 177 10.05 5.60 -0.17
C GLU A 177 9.42 4.36 0.46
N ALA A 178 9.23 3.28 -0.30
CA ALA A 178 8.72 2.01 0.22
C ALA A 178 9.62 1.46 1.34
N PHE A 179 10.95 1.50 1.16
CA PHE A 179 11.89 1.06 2.19
C PHE A 179 11.84 1.93 3.46
N ILE A 180 11.65 3.25 3.31
CA ILE A 180 11.46 4.16 4.45
C ILE A 180 10.15 3.84 5.18
N ASN A 181 9.07 3.62 4.42
CA ASN A 181 7.74 3.36 4.96
C ASN A 181 7.70 2.09 5.81
N VAL A 182 8.31 0.99 5.35
CA VAL A 182 8.32 -0.26 6.14
C VAL A 182 9.12 -0.14 7.44
N HIS A 183 9.98 0.88 7.58
CA HIS A 183 10.76 1.19 8.78
C HIS A 183 10.27 2.45 9.51
N ALA A 184 9.06 2.96 9.22
CA ALA A 184 8.57 4.23 9.76
C ALA A 184 8.46 4.25 11.30
N ASP A 185 8.22 3.08 11.92
CA ASP A 185 8.06 2.93 13.37
C ASP A 185 9.40 2.73 14.10
N ALA A 186 10.53 2.66 13.39
CA ALA A 186 11.83 2.37 13.99
C ALA A 186 12.45 3.60 14.68
N THR A 187 13.10 3.37 15.81
CA THR A 187 13.81 4.39 16.59
C THR A 187 15.31 4.21 16.50
N GLY A 188 16.03 5.28 16.17
CA GLY A 188 17.48 5.24 15.96
C GLY A 188 18.28 5.59 17.20
N GLU A 189 19.47 5.02 17.31
CA GLU A 189 20.46 5.35 18.32
C GLU A 189 21.82 5.62 17.66
N LYS A 190 22.53 6.62 18.18
CA LYS A 190 23.86 6.98 17.67
C LYS A 190 24.86 5.85 17.91
N VAL A 191 25.60 5.49 16.87
CA VAL A 191 26.64 4.47 16.98
C VAL A 191 27.99 5.09 17.33
N GLU A 192 28.56 4.72 18.47
CA GLU A 192 29.85 5.26 18.92
C GLU A 192 31.05 4.49 18.38
N LYS A 193 30.98 3.16 18.42
CA LYS A 193 32.07 2.25 18.05
C LYS A 193 31.52 1.04 17.33
N MET A 194 32.30 0.51 16.37
CA MET A 194 31.93 -0.68 15.60
C MET A 194 33.15 -1.55 15.30
N ALA A 195 32.95 -2.87 15.33
CA ALA A 195 33.87 -3.87 14.84
C ALA A 195 33.13 -4.83 13.88
N ALA A 196 33.88 -5.47 12.98
CA ALA A 196 33.30 -6.36 11.97
C ALA A 196 34.20 -7.57 11.75
N ASP A 197 33.64 -8.74 11.99
CA ASP A 197 34.33 -10.04 11.90
C ASP A 197 33.64 -10.96 10.91
N ASP A 198 34.43 -11.78 10.21
CA ASP A 198 33.86 -12.75 9.28
C ASP A 198 33.15 -13.85 10.06
N ILE A 199 31.99 -14.28 9.58
CA ILE A 199 31.27 -15.42 10.12
C ILE A 199 31.07 -16.48 9.05
N VAL A 200 30.97 -17.74 9.49
CA VAL A 200 30.66 -18.86 8.61
C VAL A 200 29.15 -19.07 8.58
N SER A 201 28.57 -18.96 7.38
CA SER A 201 27.17 -19.27 7.10
C SER A 201 27.05 -20.05 5.79
N THR A 202 25.90 -20.71 5.55
CA THR A 202 25.62 -21.33 4.23
C THR A 202 25.73 -20.30 3.11
N TYR A 203 25.23 -19.08 3.33
CA TYR A 203 25.35 -17.97 2.40
C TYR A 203 26.81 -17.61 2.08
N SER A 204 27.68 -17.55 3.09
CA SER A 204 29.10 -17.20 2.92
C SER A 204 29.90 -18.23 2.08
N LYS A 205 29.40 -19.46 1.96
CA LYS A 205 30.02 -20.54 1.17
C LYS A 205 29.73 -20.41 -0.32
N MET A 206 28.74 -19.61 -0.71
CA MET A 206 28.41 -19.39 -2.12
C MET A 206 29.48 -18.52 -2.80
N PRO A 207 29.88 -18.82 -4.05
CA PRO A 207 30.89 -18.05 -4.76
C PRO A 207 30.54 -16.55 -4.83
N GLY A 208 31.47 -15.70 -4.39
CA GLY A 208 31.28 -14.25 -4.41
C GLY A 208 30.60 -13.66 -3.17
N ASN A 209 29.86 -14.47 -2.39
CA ASN A 209 29.17 -14.00 -1.19
C ASN A 209 30.09 -13.90 0.04
N LYS A 210 29.67 -13.08 1.00
CA LYS A 210 30.34 -12.85 2.29
C LYS A 210 29.30 -12.74 3.40
N ALA A 211 29.68 -13.11 4.62
CA ALA A 211 28.87 -12.91 5.81
C ALA A 211 29.74 -12.30 6.91
N VAL A 212 29.23 -11.24 7.55
CA VAL A 212 29.97 -10.45 8.54
C VAL A 212 29.08 -10.24 9.75
N LYS A 213 29.60 -10.53 10.94
CA LYS A 213 29.00 -10.07 12.20
C LYS A 213 29.56 -8.70 12.54
N VAL A 214 28.68 -7.73 12.69
CA VAL A 214 29.03 -6.36 13.08
C VAL A 214 28.59 -6.14 14.52
N GLY A 215 29.56 -6.00 15.42
CA GLY A 215 29.31 -5.56 16.80
C GLY A 215 29.40 -4.05 16.91
N TYR A 216 28.46 -3.40 17.59
CA TYR A 216 28.43 -1.95 17.76
C TYR A 216 27.96 -1.53 19.16
N ILE A 217 28.31 -0.32 19.57
CA ILE A 217 27.94 0.24 20.88
C ILE A 217 27.08 1.48 20.66
N THR A 218 25.95 1.52 21.34
CA THR A 218 25.05 2.68 21.47
C THR A 218 24.85 3.00 22.95
N ASP A 219 24.04 4.03 23.25
CA ASP A 219 23.68 4.39 24.63
C ASP A 219 22.96 3.24 25.36
N SER A 220 22.24 2.39 24.61
CA SER A 220 21.59 1.18 25.13
C SER A 220 22.53 -0.02 25.30
N GLY A 221 23.82 0.13 24.99
CA GLY A 221 24.85 -0.88 25.21
C GLY A 221 25.35 -1.55 23.93
N MET A 222 25.92 -2.75 24.08
CA MET A 222 26.54 -3.49 22.98
C MET A 222 25.50 -4.32 22.22
N GLN A 223 25.48 -4.16 20.90
CA GLN A 223 24.54 -4.80 19.97
C GLN A 223 25.30 -5.53 18.85
N TYR A 224 24.64 -6.47 18.18
CA TYR A 224 25.22 -7.24 17.09
C TYR A 224 24.24 -7.40 15.93
N ASN A 225 24.74 -7.26 14.70
CA ASN A 225 23.99 -7.53 13.48
C ASN A 225 24.80 -8.42 12.54
N ASP A 226 24.18 -9.50 12.06
CA ASP A 226 24.76 -10.35 11.01
C ASP A 226 24.33 -9.82 9.64
N VAL A 227 25.31 -9.53 8.78
CA VAL A 227 25.11 -8.92 7.47
C VAL A 227 25.61 -9.84 6.37
N TYR A 228 24.73 -10.15 5.42
CA TYR A 228 25.05 -10.93 4.23
C TYR A 228 25.35 -9.99 3.07
N LEU A 229 26.46 -10.21 2.35
CA LEU A 229 26.90 -9.36 1.24
C LEU A 229 27.11 -10.17 -0.03
N THR A 230 26.74 -9.60 -1.16
CA THR A 230 26.96 -10.16 -2.49
C THR A 230 27.69 -9.16 -3.40
N VAL A 231 28.22 -9.66 -4.50
CA VAL A 231 28.85 -8.81 -5.53
C VAL A 231 27.73 -8.14 -6.32
N ALA A 232 27.76 -6.81 -6.38
CA ALA A 232 26.80 -6.03 -7.16
C ALA A 232 26.86 -6.42 -8.65
N ASN A 233 25.71 -6.34 -9.34
CA ASN A 233 25.56 -6.70 -10.76
C ASN A 233 26.50 -5.96 -11.73
N LYS A 234 27.19 -4.90 -11.27
CA LYS A 234 28.18 -4.12 -12.05
C LYS A 234 29.50 -4.04 -11.29
N HIS A 235 30.60 -4.42 -11.96
CA HIS A 235 31.96 -4.24 -11.43
C HIS A 235 32.35 -2.76 -11.37
N TYR A 236 33.05 -2.36 -10.30
CA TYR A 236 33.66 -1.04 -10.25
C TYR A 236 34.91 -1.01 -11.13
N MET A 237 34.96 -0.05 -12.06
CA MET A 237 36.02 0.08 -13.07
C MET A 237 36.35 -1.23 -13.79
N LEU A 238 35.35 -2.09 -14.12
CA LEU A 238 35.53 -3.39 -14.80
C LEU A 238 36.38 -4.47 -14.09
N PHE A 239 37.13 -4.13 -13.03
CA PHE A 239 38.10 -5.04 -12.40
C PHE A 239 37.79 -5.37 -10.94
N PHE A 240 37.11 -4.48 -10.20
CA PHE A 240 36.92 -4.63 -8.76
C PHE A 240 35.52 -5.15 -8.42
N LYS A 241 35.47 -6.14 -7.53
CA LYS A 241 34.23 -6.61 -6.92
C LYS A 241 33.69 -5.51 -6.01
N LYS A 242 32.52 -4.96 -6.37
CA LYS A 242 31.78 -4.04 -5.50
C LYS A 242 30.82 -4.86 -4.67
N TYR A 243 30.92 -4.76 -3.35
CA TYR A 243 30.01 -5.46 -2.45
C TYR A 243 28.81 -4.60 -2.10
N LYS A 244 27.65 -5.25 -1.97
CA LYS A 244 26.40 -4.67 -1.50
C LYS A 244 25.71 -5.66 -0.55
N VAL A 245 24.84 -5.15 0.32
CA VAL A 245 24.05 -5.98 1.25
C VAL A 245 23.03 -6.80 0.47
N SER A 246 22.91 -8.08 0.80
CA SER A 246 21.94 -8.99 0.19
C SER A 246 20.51 -8.57 0.57
N ALA A 247 19.58 -8.68 -0.38
CA ALA A 247 18.16 -8.45 -0.12
C ALA A 247 17.44 -9.69 0.47
N GLU A 248 18.12 -10.83 0.64
CA GLU A 248 17.51 -12.13 1.01
C GLU A 248 16.57 -12.09 2.22
N ASN A 249 16.84 -11.24 3.22
CA ASN A 249 16.00 -11.10 4.41
C ASN A 249 15.23 -9.76 4.45
N LEU A 250 15.32 -8.98 3.37
CA LEU A 250 14.73 -7.64 3.28
C LEU A 250 13.50 -7.63 2.37
N VAL A 251 13.37 -8.63 1.49
CA VAL A 251 12.26 -8.73 0.55
C VAL A 251 11.57 -10.09 0.68
N VAL A 252 10.28 -10.11 0.41
CA VAL A 252 9.46 -11.30 0.26
C VAL A 252 8.96 -11.39 -1.17
N LYS A 253 8.66 -12.60 -1.65
CA LYS A 253 8.35 -12.89 -3.05
C LYS A 253 6.91 -13.30 -3.28
N ASP A 254 6.43 -13.04 -4.49
CA ASP A 254 5.18 -13.59 -5.03
C ASP A 254 3.94 -13.36 -4.14
N VAL A 255 3.87 -12.20 -3.51
CA VAL A 255 2.77 -11.82 -2.61
C VAL A 255 1.50 -11.60 -3.41
N THR A 256 0.43 -12.28 -3.05
CA THR A 256 -0.88 -12.19 -3.71
C THR A 256 -1.77 -11.15 -3.02
N ILE A 257 -2.22 -10.13 -3.75
CA ILE A 257 -3.12 -9.10 -3.23
C ILE A 257 -4.45 -9.17 -3.99
N LYS A 258 -5.55 -9.32 -3.25
CA LYS A 258 -6.92 -9.35 -3.79
C LYS A 258 -7.65 -8.06 -3.45
N VAL A 259 -8.27 -7.44 -4.45
CA VAL A 259 -9.11 -6.24 -4.29
C VAL A 259 -10.42 -6.43 -5.05
N PRO A 260 -11.54 -5.78 -4.64
CA PRO A 260 -12.78 -5.85 -5.40
C PRO A 260 -12.56 -5.45 -6.86
N LYS A 261 -13.17 -6.19 -7.79
CA LYS A 261 -12.92 -6.05 -9.23
C LYS A 261 -13.19 -4.63 -9.72
N GLY A 262 -12.34 -4.14 -10.61
CA GLY A 262 -12.50 -2.81 -11.22
C GLY A 262 -12.02 -1.65 -10.33
N LEU A 263 -11.53 -1.91 -9.12
CA LEU A 263 -10.85 -0.90 -8.31
C LEU A 263 -9.36 -0.83 -8.65
N THR A 264 -8.77 0.35 -8.44
CA THR A 264 -7.34 0.58 -8.66
C THR A 264 -6.56 0.36 -7.38
N LEU A 265 -5.54 -0.49 -7.44
CA LEU A 265 -4.63 -0.81 -6.33
C LEU A 265 -3.35 0.03 -6.43
N TYR A 266 -2.88 0.53 -5.28
CA TYR A 266 -1.58 1.15 -5.10
C TYR A 266 -0.85 0.45 -3.96
N ILE A 267 0.46 0.24 -4.13
CA ILE A 267 1.37 -0.25 -3.11
C ILE A 267 2.45 0.80 -2.89
N ASN A 268 2.57 1.32 -1.66
CA ASN A 268 3.51 2.40 -1.33
C ASN A 268 3.44 3.56 -2.34
N ASP A 269 2.20 3.98 -2.67
CA ASP A 269 1.87 5.02 -3.65
C ASP A 269 2.23 4.74 -5.12
N VAL A 270 2.74 3.55 -5.43
CA VAL A 270 2.94 3.08 -6.81
C VAL A 270 1.69 2.36 -7.30
N ILE A 271 1.16 2.76 -8.45
CA ILE A 271 0.00 2.11 -9.08
C ILE A 271 0.35 0.69 -9.52
N VAL A 272 -0.52 -0.28 -9.24
CA VAL A 272 -0.33 -1.67 -9.68
C VAL A 272 -1.00 -1.87 -11.03
N GLY A 273 -0.21 -2.09 -12.07
CA GLY A 273 -0.71 -2.31 -13.42
C GLY A 273 -1.33 -3.69 -13.65
N ASP A 274 -2.16 -3.81 -14.69
CA ASP A 274 -2.82 -5.07 -15.11
C ASP A 274 -1.83 -6.20 -15.47
N GLY A 275 -0.57 -5.86 -15.76
CA GLY A 275 0.50 -6.84 -16.01
C GLY A 275 0.73 -7.79 -14.82
N TYR A 276 0.41 -7.34 -13.60
CA TYR A 276 0.53 -8.13 -12.37
C TYR A 276 -0.70 -9.00 -12.06
N LYS A 277 -1.80 -8.86 -12.82
CA LYS A 277 -3.00 -9.68 -12.59
C LYS A 277 -2.73 -11.16 -12.90
N SER A 278 -3.15 -12.04 -11.99
CA SER A 278 -3.04 -13.50 -12.17
C SER A 278 -3.94 -13.99 -13.30
N ASP A 279 -3.63 -15.17 -13.87
CA ASP A 279 -4.47 -15.76 -14.92
C ASP A 279 -5.88 -16.07 -14.42
N ALA A 280 -6.02 -16.39 -13.12
CA ALA A 280 -7.32 -16.55 -12.48
C ALA A 280 -8.11 -15.25 -12.46
N SER A 281 -7.46 -14.10 -12.21
CA SER A 281 -8.09 -12.79 -12.29
C SER A 281 -8.54 -12.43 -13.71
N LYS A 282 -7.76 -12.80 -14.72
CA LYS A 282 -8.02 -12.47 -16.14
C LYS A 282 -9.14 -13.30 -16.75
N ASN A 283 -9.25 -14.57 -16.35
CA ASN A 283 -10.13 -15.54 -17.02
C ASN A 283 -11.23 -16.10 -16.10
N GLY A 284 -11.30 -15.68 -14.84
CA GLY A 284 -12.24 -16.21 -13.85
C GLY A 284 -13.44 -15.31 -13.58
N ASN A 285 -14.56 -15.93 -13.18
CA ASN A 285 -15.80 -15.28 -12.72
C ASN A 285 -15.70 -14.89 -11.22
N GLY A 286 -14.57 -14.29 -10.83
CA GLY A 286 -14.34 -13.78 -9.49
C GLY A 286 -14.85 -12.35 -9.33
N SER A 287 -15.31 -12.00 -8.13
CA SER A 287 -15.66 -10.62 -7.73
C SER A 287 -14.44 -9.79 -7.26
N SER A 288 -13.23 -10.30 -7.46
CA SER A 288 -11.99 -9.65 -7.07
C SER A 288 -10.96 -9.75 -8.19
N ASP A 289 -10.20 -8.68 -8.36
CA ASP A 289 -8.94 -8.73 -9.10
C ASP A 289 -7.84 -9.25 -8.18
N GLU A 290 -7.01 -10.17 -8.69
CA GLU A 290 -5.92 -10.80 -7.96
C GLU A 290 -4.58 -10.45 -8.62
N TYR A 291 -3.68 -9.83 -7.86
CA TYR A 291 -2.36 -9.38 -8.31
C TYR A 291 -1.27 -10.21 -7.63
N VAL A 292 -0.32 -10.71 -8.40
CA VAL A 292 0.87 -11.40 -7.87
C VAL A 292 2.06 -10.46 -7.98
N ILE A 293 2.56 -10.01 -6.83
CA ILE A 293 3.61 -9.00 -6.73
C ILE A 293 4.96 -9.71 -6.54
N PRO A 294 5.90 -9.61 -7.50
CA PRO A 294 7.13 -10.40 -7.46
C PRO A 294 8.01 -10.13 -6.24
N TYR A 295 8.08 -8.87 -5.80
CA TYR A 295 8.87 -8.47 -4.64
C TYR A 295 8.20 -7.33 -3.88
N LEU A 296 8.13 -7.49 -2.56
CA LEU A 296 7.81 -6.43 -1.60
C LEU A 296 8.88 -6.40 -0.50
N PHE A 297 9.04 -5.27 0.17
CA PHE A 297 9.85 -5.26 1.39
C PHE A 297 9.16 -6.08 2.48
N ASN A 298 9.94 -6.83 3.24
CA ASN A 298 9.46 -7.49 4.45
C ASN A 298 9.03 -6.42 5.46
N GLY A 299 7.81 -6.53 6.00
CA GLY A 299 7.23 -5.57 6.93
C GLY A 299 5.95 -4.92 6.45
N LYS A 300 5.60 -3.77 7.05
CA LYS A 300 4.34 -3.05 6.81
C LYS A 300 4.41 -2.21 5.53
N ASN A 301 3.76 -2.69 4.47
CA ASN A 301 3.62 -1.97 3.20
C ASN A 301 2.27 -1.25 3.16
N ASN A 302 2.25 0.00 2.71
CA ASN A 302 1.02 0.78 2.58
C ASN A 302 0.23 0.31 1.35
N ILE A 303 -1.06 0.05 1.54
CA ILE A 303 -2.01 -0.35 0.51
C ILE A 303 -3.06 0.72 0.39
N LYS A 304 -3.30 1.22 -0.82
CA LYS A 304 -4.37 2.17 -1.12
C LYS A 304 -5.22 1.63 -2.26
N VAL A 305 -6.53 1.68 -2.10
CA VAL A 305 -7.52 1.25 -3.10
C VAL A 305 -8.44 2.43 -3.40
N THR A 306 -8.60 2.73 -4.68
CA THR A 306 -9.39 3.86 -5.17
C THR A 306 -10.33 3.40 -6.28
N GLY A 307 -11.39 4.17 -6.55
CA GLY A 307 -12.31 3.91 -7.65
C GLY A 307 -13.38 4.99 -7.79
N GLU A 308 -14.08 5.01 -8.92
CA GLU A 308 -15.07 6.03 -9.26
C GLU A 308 -16.17 6.20 -8.21
N PHE A 309 -16.56 5.10 -7.56
CA PHE A 309 -17.71 5.07 -6.66
C PHE A 309 -17.36 5.02 -5.18
N ILE A 310 -16.09 4.84 -4.83
CA ILE A 310 -15.68 4.56 -3.46
C ILE A 310 -14.92 5.71 -2.83
N GLU A 311 -15.00 5.80 -1.51
CA GLU A 311 -14.02 6.57 -0.75
C GLU A 311 -12.67 5.86 -0.85
N ASP A 312 -11.59 6.64 -1.00
CA ASP A 312 -10.23 6.09 -0.99
C ASP A 312 -10.01 5.31 0.31
N TYR A 313 -9.69 4.03 0.16
CA TYR A 313 -9.44 3.14 1.28
C TYR A 313 -7.94 2.90 1.42
N THR A 314 -7.38 3.23 2.58
CA THR A 314 -5.96 3.00 2.89
C THR A 314 -5.81 2.04 4.06
N THR A 315 -4.88 1.11 3.96
CA THR A 315 -4.54 0.12 5.00
C THR A 315 -3.07 -0.28 4.89
N GLN A 316 -2.61 -1.20 5.75
CA GLN A 316 -1.27 -1.76 5.70
C GLN A 316 -1.32 -3.28 5.54
N LEU A 317 -0.51 -3.78 4.62
CA LEU A 317 -0.19 -5.20 4.46
C LEU A 317 1.13 -5.48 5.19
N TYR A 318 1.12 -6.37 6.18
CA TYR A 318 2.35 -6.91 6.75
C TYR A 318 2.82 -8.12 5.94
N ALA A 319 3.82 -7.92 5.09
CA ALA A 319 4.37 -8.97 4.23
C ALA A 319 5.55 -9.64 4.96
N ALA A 320 5.39 -10.89 5.37
CA ALA A 320 6.34 -11.58 6.26
C ALA A 320 7.01 -12.78 5.59
N HIS A 321 6.28 -13.44 4.69
CA HIS A 321 6.70 -14.66 4.03
C HIS A 321 6.48 -14.57 2.51
N ASP A 322 7.27 -15.36 1.78
CA ASP A 322 7.04 -15.58 0.36
C ASP A 322 5.64 -16.20 0.17
N GLU A 323 4.96 -15.85 -0.92
CA GLU A 323 3.62 -16.32 -1.30
C GLU A 323 2.50 -15.91 -0.32
N ASP A 324 2.75 -14.93 0.56
CA ASP A 324 1.73 -14.37 1.44
C ASP A 324 0.51 -13.88 0.64
N THR A 325 -0.68 -13.99 1.23
CA THR A 325 -1.93 -13.52 0.62
C THR A 325 -2.60 -12.45 1.47
N PHE A 326 -2.98 -11.35 0.84
CA PHE A 326 -3.73 -10.26 1.44
C PHE A 326 -5.01 -9.99 0.66
N THR A 327 -6.08 -9.62 1.36
CA THR A 327 -7.37 -9.30 0.73
C THR A 327 -7.93 -8.01 1.31
N VAL A 328 -8.16 -7.04 0.43
CA VAL A 328 -9.05 -5.91 0.72
C VAL A 328 -10.47 -6.41 0.52
N GLY A 329 -11.22 -6.56 1.61
CA GLY A 329 -12.58 -7.06 1.56
C GLY A 329 -13.56 -6.05 0.98
N THR A 330 -14.70 -6.51 0.47
CA THR A 330 -15.76 -5.64 -0.05
C THR A 330 -16.26 -4.63 1.00
N TYR A 331 -16.26 -5.02 2.29
CA TYR A 331 -16.69 -4.16 3.40
C TYR A 331 -15.73 -3.00 3.68
N ASN A 332 -14.48 -3.09 3.20
CA ASN A 332 -13.48 -2.04 3.37
C ASN A 332 -13.66 -0.92 2.35
N ALA A 333 -14.04 -1.24 1.11
CA ALA A 333 -14.33 -0.28 0.06
C ALA A 333 -15.77 0.22 0.19
N LYS A 334 -15.96 1.44 0.70
CA LYS A 334 -17.30 2.02 0.90
C LYS A 334 -17.66 2.98 -0.22
N TYR A 335 -18.91 2.97 -0.64
CA TYR A 335 -19.42 3.95 -1.60
C TYR A 335 -19.35 5.37 -1.03
N VAL A 336 -19.00 6.34 -1.88
CA VAL A 336 -19.10 7.76 -1.57
C VAL A 336 -20.56 8.15 -1.34
N ASN A 337 -20.86 8.83 -0.23
CA ASN A 337 -22.23 9.14 0.15
C ASN A 337 -23.00 9.95 -0.91
N SER A 338 -22.36 10.91 -1.59
CA SER A 338 -23.01 11.70 -2.65
C SER A 338 -23.50 10.81 -3.81
N LYS A 339 -22.74 9.77 -4.18
CA LYS A 339 -23.14 8.78 -5.21
C LYS A 339 -24.34 7.94 -4.78
N LEU A 340 -24.44 7.63 -3.48
CA LEU A 340 -25.59 6.94 -2.93
C LEU A 340 -26.86 7.81 -2.98
N GLU A 341 -26.75 9.11 -2.69
CA GLU A 341 -27.87 10.06 -2.79
C GLU A 341 -28.33 10.31 -4.23
N GLU A 342 -27.38 10.42 -5.18
CA GLU A 342 -27.67 10.45 -6.62
C GLU A 342 -28.49 9.23 -7.02
N LEU A 343 -28.11 8.03 -6.56
CA LEU A 343 -28.82 6.80 -6.90
C LEU A 343 -30.20 6.68 -6.26
N LYS A 344 -30.38 7.17 -5.03
CA LYS A 344 -31.71 7.26 -4.39
C LYS A 344 -32.64 8.18 -5.20
N THR A 345 -32.11 9.26 -5.74
CA THR A 345 -32.85 10.20 -6.62
C THR A 345 -33.19 9.54 -7.95
N GLN A 346 -32.26 8.80 -8.54
CA GLN A 346 -32.50 7.99 -9.73
C GLN A 346 -33.63 6.97 -9.50
N ALA A 347 -33.63 6.29 -8.35
CA ALA A 347 -34.71 5.35 -7.98
C ALA A 347 -36.09 6.00 -7.95
N ARG A 348 -36.20 7.24 -7.49
CA ARG A 348 -37.46 7.98 -7.58
C ARG A 348 -37.87 8.22 -9.03
N THR A 349 -36.94 8.69 -9.85
CA THR A 349 -37.15 8.99 -11.27
C THR A 349 -37.58 7.75 -12.05
N ASP A 350 -36.97 6.60 -11.77
CA ASP A 350 -37.31 5.33 -12.42
C ASP A 350 -38.71 4.84 -12.03
N VAL A 351 -39.08 4.93 -10.75
CA VAL A 351 -40.44 4.58 -10.31
C VAL A 351 -41.47 5.51 -10.94
N ASP A 352 -41.21 6.82 -11.00
CA ASP A 352 -42.11 7.78 -11.67
C ASP A 352 -42.24 7.45 -13.17
N ALA A 353 -41.15 7.11 -13.87
CA ALA A 353 -41.18 6.72 -15.27
C ALA A 353 -42.03 5.47 -15.52
N ILE A 354 -41.86 4.44 -14.69
CA ILE A 354 -42.65 3.19 -14.75
C ILE A 354 -44.13 3.50 -14.55
N ILE A 355 -44.48 4.27 -13.53
CA ILE A 355 -45.87 4.59 -13.20
C ILE A 355 -46.52 5.47 -14.28
N ASN A 356 -45.79 6.43 -14.83
CA ASN A 356 -46.27 7.26 -15.93
C ASN A 356 -46.49 6.43 -17.20
N ALA A 357 -45.61 5.48 -17.51
CA ALA A 357 -45.78 4.57 -18.65
C ALA A 357 -47.02 3.68 -18.49
N VAL A 358 -47.23 3.11 -17.30
CA VAL A 358 -48.41 2.28 -16.99
C VAL A 358 -49.70 3.08 -17.09
N GLN A 359 -49.77 4.27 -16.50
CA GLN A 359 -50.96 5.14 -16.57
C GLN A 359 -51.26 5.60 -18.00
N ALA A 360 -50.23 5.81 -18.81
CA ALA A 360 -50.34 6.14 -20.24
C ALA A 360 -50.61 4.92 -21.13
N LYS A 361 -50.78 3.72 -20.55
CA LYS A 361 -50.99 2.45 -21.24
C LYS A 361 -49.91 2.13 -22.27
N LYS A 362 -48.66 2.52 -21.99
CA LYS A 362 -47.51 2.18 -22.83
C LYS A 362 -47.03 0.77 -22.52
N ASP A 363 -46.49 0.10 -23.53
CA ASP A 363 -45.81 -1.18 -23.34
C ASP A 363 -44.42 -1.01 -22.69
N TYR A 364 -43.73 -2.13 -22.44
CA TYR A 364 -42.42 -2.17 -21.79
C TYR A 364 -41.34 -1.37 -22.52
N SER A 365 -41.45 -1.15 -23.84
CA SER A 365 -40.44 -0.40 -24.60
C SER A 365 -40.25 1.02 -24.09
N ALA A 366 -41.26 1.58 -23.39
CA ALA A 366 -41.19 2.91 -22.78
C ALA A 366 -40.17 3.04 -21.63
N ILE A 367 -39.68 1.93 -21.07
CA ILE A 367 -38.68 1.91 -20.00
C ILE A 367 -37.45 1.06 -20.34
N ALA A 368 -37.39 0.46 -21.53
CA ALA A 368 -36.39 -0.56 -21.86
C ALA A 368 -34.95 -0.01 -21.90
N ASP A 369 -34.77 1.29 -22.11
CA ASP A 369 -33.49 2.00 -22.07
C ASP A 369 -32.90 2.14 -20.67
N ARG A 370 -33.76 2.03 -19.63
CA ARG A 370 -33.38 2.11 -18.21
C ARG A 370 -32.93 0.77 -17.64
N VAL A 371 -33.04 -0.31 -18.40
CA VAL A 371 -32.88 -1.69 -17.94
C VAL A 371 -31.57 -2.29 -18.45
N CYS A 372 -30.90 -3.07 -17.61
CA CYS A 372 -29.69 -3.80 -17.99
C CYS A 372 -29.97 -4.75 -19.17
N LYS A 373 -28.97 -4.97 -20.03
CA LYS A 373 -29.15 -5.80 -21.23
C LYS A 373 -29.60 -7.24 -20.92
N GLU A 374 -29.07 -7.83 -19.86
CA GLU A 374 -29.27 -9.23 -19.48
C GLU A 374 -30.62 -9.50 -18.82
N GLU A 375 -31.17 -8.51 -18.10
CA GLU A 375 -32.33 -8.68 -17.22
C GLU A 375 -33.67 -8.24 -17.85
N LYS A 376 -33.67 -7.88 -19.14
CA LYS A 376 -34.83 -7.34 -19.86
C LYS A 376 -36.10 -8.17 -19.66
N LYS A 377 -36.02 -9.50 -19.78
CA LYS A 377 -37.18 -10.40 -19.67
C LYS A 377 -37.79 -10.41 -18.26
N ASN A 378 -36.95 -10.35 -17.23
CA ASN A 378 -37.39 -10.35 -15.84
C ASN A 378 -38.08 -9.03 -15.49
N ILE A 379 -37.49 -7.91 -15.92
CA ILE A 379 -38.08 -6.58 -15.72
C ILE A 379 -39.35 -6.39 -16.56
N GLU A 380 -39.39 -6.89 -17.79
CA GLU A 380 -40.59 -6.88 -18.63
C GLU A 380 -41.74 -7.60 -17.96
N SER A 381 -41.48 -8.77 -17.35
CA SER A 381 -42.48 -9.51 -16.58
C SER A 381 -42.97 -8.72 -15.36
N ALA A 382 -42.06 -8.09 -14.61
CA ALA A 382 -42.42 -7.25 -13.47
C ALA A 382 -43.25 -6.01 -13.88
N TYR A 383 -42.88 -5.37 -15.00
CA TYR A 383 -43.65 -4.28 -15.60
C TYR A 383 -45.05 -4.74 -16.00
N LYS A 384 -45.14 -5.88 -16.70
CA LYS A 384 -46.41 -6.47 -17.15
C LYS A 384 -47.34 -6.74 -15.98
N ASN A 385 -46.83 -7.26 -14.86
CA ASN A 385 -47.66 -7.50 -13.67
C ASN A 385 -48.29 -6.21 -13.12
N ILE A 386 -47.53 -5.11 -13.09
CA ILE A 386 -48.05 -3.80 -12.67
C ILE A 386 -49.08 -3.30 -13.70
N TYR A 387 -48.75 -3.41 -14.98
CA TYR A 387 -49.60 -2.98 -16.10
C TYR A 387 -50.94 -3.72 -16.11
N ASP A 388 -50.94 -5.05 -16.03
CA ASP A 388 -52.13 -5.89 -16.04
C ASP A 388 -53.01 -5.61 -14.81
N SER A 389 -52.38 -5.42 -13.64
CA SER A 389 -53.09 -5.09 -12.40
C SER A 389 -53.80 -3.74 -12.49
N TYR A 390 -53.19 -2.75 -13.16
CA TYR A 390 -53.76 -1.43 -13.40
C TYR A 390 -54.84 -1.45 -14.50
N ASN A 391 -54.64 -2.25 -15.56
CA ASN A 391 -55.50 -2.33 -16.75
C ASN A 391 -56.38 -3.60 -16.79
N ASP A 392 -56.91 -3.99 -15.64
CA ASP A 392 -57.76 -5.19 -15.49
C ASP A 392 -59.14 -4.99 -16.17
N LYS A 393 -59.73 -6.05 -16.71
CA LYS A 393 -61.03 -5.99 -17.40
C LYS A 393 -62.24 -5.86 -16.47
N TYR A 394 -62.08 -6.15 -15.17
CA TYR A 394 -63.14 -6.14 -14.17
C TYR A 394 -63.16 -4.88 -13.30
N LYS A 395 -62.18 -3.97 -13.49
CA LYS A 395 -62.06 -2.74 -12.72
C LYS A 395 -61.37 -1.65 -13.54
N THR A 396 -61.75 -0.40 -13.29
CA THR A 396 -61.04 0.78 -13.79
C THR A 396 -60.22 1.36 -12.64
N VAL A 397 -58.89 1.42 -12.81
CA VAL A 397 -57.98 2.12 -11.90
C VAL A 397 -57.65 3.49 -12.51
N SER A 398 -57.66 4.54 -11.69
CA SER A 398 -57.33 5.90 -12.13
C SER A 398 -56.70 6.73 -11.01
N ASN A 399 -56.14 7.90 -11.35
CA ASN A 399 -55.54 8.85 -10.40
C ASN A 399 -54.47 8.20 -9.51
N LEU A 400 -53.63 7.32 -10.06
CA LEU A 400 -52.54 6.72 -9.32
C LEU A 400 -51.47 7.78 -9.02
N LYS A 401 -51.22 8.02 -7.73
CA LYS A 401 -50.24 8.99 -7.25
C LYS A 401 -49.39 8.39 -6.15
N ILE A 402 -48.08 8.57 -6.25
CA ILE A 402 -47.16 8.26 -5.15
C ILE A 402 -47.37 9.30 -4.05
N SER A 403 -47.87 8.85 -2.90
CA SER A 403 -48.11 9.68 -1.72
C SER A 403 -46.92 9.71 -0.77
N LYS A 404 -46.08 8.67 -0.80
CA LYS A 404 -44.85 8.57 0.01
C LYS A 404 -43.77 7.84 -0.77
N PHE A 405 -42.56 8.38 -0.71
CA PHE A 405 -41.38 7.72 -1.26
C PHE A 405 -40.19 7.98 -0.34
N THR A 406 -39.62 6.92 0.21
CA THR A 406 -38.40 7.00 1.00
C THR A 406 -37.44 5.92 0.51
N ALA A 407 -36.32 6.33 -0.06
CA ALA A 407 -35.26 5.43 -0.49
C ALA A 407 -34.18 5.32 0.58
N SER A 408 -33.66 4.11 0.78
CA SER A 408 -32.53 3.82 1.67
C SER A 408 -31.63 2.75 1.08
N ILE A 409 -30.35 2.81 1.46
CA ILE A 409 -29.33 1.83 1.07
C ILE A 409 -28.71 1.36 2.38
N ALA A 410 -28.91 0.08 2.72
CA ALA A 410 -28.48 -0.48 3.99
C ALA A 410 -27.02 -0.97 3.94
N ASP A 411 -26.64 -1.61 2.82
CA ASP A 411 -25.26 -2.04 2.57
C ASP A 411 -24.58 -1.01 1.68
N THR A 412 -23.60 -0.29 2.23
CA THR A 412 -22.79 0.71 1.53
C THR A 412 -21.44 0.16 1.09
N SER A 413 -21.22 -1.15 1.21
CA SER A 413 -20.02 -1.83 0.74
C SER A 413 -20.01 -1.91 -0.79
N PHE A 414 -18.85 -1.69 -1.40
CA PHE A 414 -18.66 -1.84 -2.83
C PHE A 414 -18.74 -3.32 -3.21
N ARG A 415 -19.66 -3.63 -4.14
CA ARG A 415 -19.90 -4.96 -4.64
C ARG A 415 -19.97 -4.92 -6.16
N VAL A 416 -19.53 -6.03 -6.74
CA VAL A 416 -19.58 -6.26 -8.18
C VAL A 416 -20.32 -7.57 -8.44
N ASP A 417 -20.95 -7.65 -9.60
CA ASP A 417 -21.43 -8.89 -10.18
C ASP A 417 -20.22 -9.79 -10.51
N SER A 418 -20.28 -11.07 -10.14
CA SER A 418 -19.17 -12.00 -10.33
C SER A 418 -18.93 -12.36 -11.79
N ASP A 419 -19.96 -12.28 -12.63
CA ASP A 419 -19.87 -12.74 -14.02
C ASP A 419 -19.20 -11.71 -14.92
N ASP A 420 -19.46 -10.42 -14.70
CA ASP A 420 -18.91 -9.34 -15.55
C ASP A 420 -18.11 -8.27 -14.79
N GLY A 421 -18.07 -8.32 -13.46
CA GLY A 421 -17.34 -7.36 -12.64
C GLY A 421 -18.02 -5.98 -12.53
N CYS A 422 -19.24 -5.81 -13.02
CA CYS A 422 -19.93 -4.53 -12.97
C CYS A 422 -20.38 -4.21 -11.53
N PRO A 423 -20.24 -2.96 -11.06
CA PRO A 423 -20.76 -2.53 -9.77
C PRO A 423 -22.27 -2.80 -9.64
N VAL A 424 -22.69 -3.31 -8.48
CA VAL A 424 -24.09 -3.58 -8.14
C VAL A 424 -24.45 -3.01 -6.78
N ILE A 425 -25.69 -2.56 -6.64
CA ILE A 425 -26.19 -1.99 -5.39
C ILE A 425 -27.71 -2.08 -5.28
N LYS A 426 -28.21 -2.26 -4.05
CA LYS A 426 -29.65 -2.34 -3.76
C LYS A 426 -30.15 -1.03 -3.16
N VAL A 427 -31.15 -0.43 -3.80
CA VAL A 427 -31.96 0.64 -3.23
C VAL A 427 -33.25 0.05 -2.68
N SER A 428 -33.43 0.12 -1.37
CA SER A 428 -34.69 -0.23 -0.69
C SER A 428 -35.61 0.98 -0.66
N ILE A 429 -36.90 0.77 -0.87
CA ILE A 429 -37.88 1.83 -1.03
C ILE A 429 -39.08 1.54 -0.12
N LYS A 430 -39.44 2.50 0.74
CA LYS A 430 -40.75 2.55 1.38
C LYS A 430 -41.67 3.39 0.51
N LEU A 431 -42.68 2.73 -0.06
CA LEU A 431 -43.56 3.30 -1.07
C LEU A 431 -44.99 3.40 -0.52
N GLY A 432 -45.58 4.59 -0.62
CA GLY A 432 -47.00 4.81 -0.39
C GLY A 432 -47.65 5.37 -1.66
N TYR A 433 -48.85 4.93 -1.97
CA TYR A 433 -49.59 5.39 -3.15
C TYR A 433 -51.11 5.40 -2.93
N THR A 434 -51.76 6.31 -3.63
CA THR A 434 -53.22 6.49 -3.65
C THR A 434 -53.73 6.27 -5.07
N TYR A 435 -54.96 5.79 -5.20
CA TYR A 435 -55.62 5.57 -6.49
C TYR A 435 -57.14 5.51 -6.29
N LYS A 436 -57.88 5.65 -7.39
CA LYS A 436 -59.32 5.37 -7.46
C LYS A 436 -59.57 4.05 -8.16
N ILE A 437 -60.52 3.28 -7.65
CA ILE A 437 -60.96 2.01 -8.25
C ILE A 437 -62.48 1.96 -8.41
N GLN A 438 -62.94 1.56 -9.59
CA GLN A 438 -64.35 1.32 -9.89
C GLN A 438 -64.50 -0.07 -10.52
N TYR A 439 -65.30 -0.94 -9.92
CA TYR A 439 -65.55 -2.28 -10.46
C TYR A 439 -66.59 -2.27 -11.57
N SER A 440 -66.47 -3.22 -12.50
CA SER A 440 -67.45 -3.43 -13.56
C SER A 440 -68.83 -3.69 -12.96
N GLY A 441 -69.83 -2.90 -13.38
CA GLY A 441 -71.20 -2.96 -12.85
C GLY A 441 -71.47 -2.10 -11.60
N SER A 442 -70.47 -1.34 -11.12
CA SER A 442 -70.63 -0.34 -10.05
C SER A 442 -70.54 1.07 -10.62
N ASP A 443 -71.47 1.95 -10.22
CA ASP A 443 -71.40 3.40 -10.52
C ASP A 443 -70.51 4.17 -9.53
N LYS A 444 -70.04 3.50 -8.47
CA LYS A 444 -69.21 4.10 -7.42
C LYS A 444 -67.73 3.82 -7.67
N ALA A 445 -66.93 4.88 -7.66
CA ALA A 445 -65.48 4.82 -7.56
C ALA A 445 -65.05 5.04 -6.11
N ASN A 446 -64.14 4.23 -5.60
CA ASN A 446 -63.62 4.32 -4.24
C ASN A 446 -62.18 4.84 -4.25
N ASP A 447 -61.88 5.76 -3.35
CA ASP A 447 -60.51 6.15 -3.04
C ASP A 447 -59.84 5.04 -2.23
N LYS A 448 -58.65 4.63 -2.68
CA LYS A 448 -57.82 3.61 -2.07
C LYS A 448 -56.47 4.22 -1.72
N ASN A 449 -55.92 3.77 -0.61
CA ASN A 449 -54.64 4.23 -0.12
C ASN A 449 -53.84 3.05 0.42
N ASN A 450 -52.63 2.88 -0.09
CA ASN A 450 -51.63 1.96 0.44
C ASN A 450 -50.49 2.79 1.04
N ASN A 451 -50.36 2.74 2.37
CA ASN A 451 -49.51 3.66 3.11
C ASN A 451 -48.06 3.19 3.31
N ASN A 452 -47.77 1.90 3.14
CA ASN A 452 -46.47 1.37 3.53
C ASN A 452 -46.14 0.04 2.83
N ASN A 453 -45.92 0.11 1.52
CA ASN A 453 -45.44 -1.02 0.75
C ASN A 453 -43.90 -1.05 0.71
N SER A 454 -43.33 -2.23 0.92
CA SER A 454 -41.89 -2.46 0.76
C SER A 454 -41.58 -2.71 -0.71
N ALA A 455 -40.68 -1.92 -1.27
CA ALA A 455 -40.20 -2.02 -2.64
C ALA A 455 -38.67 -2.03 -2.66
N TYR A 456 -38.08 -2.46 -3.77
CA TYR A 456 -36.65 -2.31 -4.02
C TYR A 456 -36.35 -2.26 -5.51
N ILE A 457 -35.19 -1.68 -5.82
CA ILE A 457 -34.54 -1.76 -7.12
C ILE A 457 -33.09 -2.17 -6.88
N TYR A 458 -32.63 -3.22 -7.55
CA TYR A 458 -31.21 -3.50 -7.72
C TYR A 458 -30.73 -2.81 -8.98
N TYR A 459 -29.66 -2.03 -8.83
CA TYR A 459 -28.96 -1.37 -9.92
C TYR A 459 -27.66 -2.10 -10.24
N LYS A 460 -27.32 -2.11 -11.53
CA LYS A 460 -26.02 -2.55 -12.06
C LYS A 460 -25.46 -1.43 -12.94
N TYR A 461 -24.19 -1.12 -12.80
CA TYR A 461 -23.54 -0.05 -13.56
C TYR A 461 -23.01 -0.61 -14.89
N GLU A 462 -23.66 -0.26 -15.99
CA GLU A 462 -23.35 -0.76 -17.34
C GLU A 462 -23.35 0.41 -18.33
N ASP A 463 -22.39 0.44 -19.25
CA ASP A 463 -22.26 1.49 -20.28
C ASP A 463 -22.21 2.92 -19.70
N GLY A 464 -21.55 3.09 -18.55
CA GLY A 464 -21.40 4.39 -17.87
C GLY A 464 -22.68 4.91 -17.19
N LYS A 465 -23.67 4.03 -16.95
CA LYS A 465 -24.94 4.40 -16.29
C LYS A 465 -25.40 3.31 -15.33
N TRP A 466 -26.02 3.73 -14.23
CA TRP A 466 -26.80 2.82 -13.39
C TRP A 466 -28.09 2.44 -14.09
N LYS A 467 -28.28 1.14 -14.31
CA LYS A 467 -29.49 0.58 -14.93
C LYS A 467 -30.18 -0.38 -13.99
N ILE A 468 -31.50 -0.53 -14.17
CA ILE A 468 -32.34 -1.44 -13.40
C ILE A 468 -31.94 -2.87 -13.77
N ASN A 469 -31.42 -3.60 -12.79
CA ASN A 469 -31.06 -5.01 -12.91
C ASN A 469 -32.19 -5.91 -12.41
N SER A 470 -32.80 -5.57 -11.28
CA SER A 470 -33.96 -6.29 -10.75
C SER A 470 -34.86 -5.32 -9.99
N MET A 471 -36.17 -5.55 -9.95
CA MET A 471 -37.07 -4.68 -9.20
C MET A 471 -38.27 -5.43 -8.61
N TYR A 472 -38.73 -4.92 -7.48
CA TYR A 472 -40.04 -5.24 -6.92
C TYR A 472 -40.67 -3.96 -6.40
N LEU A 473 -41.79 -3.53 -7.00
CA LEU A 473 -42.47 -2.29 -6.62
C LEU A 473 -43.77 -2.51 -5.84
N GLY A 474 -44.26 -3.76 -5.77
CA GLY A 474 -45.44 -4.18 -5.00
C GLY A 474 -46.72 -3.36 -5.24
N PHE A 475 -46.93 -2.87 -6.45
CA PHE A 475 -48.19 -2.26 -6.84
C PHE A 475 -49.28 -3.33 -6.98
N GLY A 476 -50.37 -3.17 -6.22
CA GLY A 476 -51.56 -4.00 -6.28
C GLY A 476 -52.80 -3.14 -6.14
N PHE A 477 -53.75 -3.31 -7.06
CA PHE A 477 -54.97 -2.50 -7.12
C PHE A 477 -56.19 -3.36 -6.80
N TYR A 478 -56.70 -3.27 -5.57
CA TYR A 478 -57.80 -4.10 -5.06
C TYR A 478 -58.75 -3.28 -4.17
#